data_AF-A0A965N8G8-F1
#
_entry.id   AF-A0A965N8G8-F1
#
_cell.length_a   1.000
_cell.length_b   1.000
_cell.length_c   1.000
_cell.angle_alpha   90.00
_cell.angle_beta   90.00
_cell.angle_gamma   90.00
#
_symmetry.space_group_name_H-M   'P 1'
#
loop_
_entity.id
_entity.type
_entity.pdbx_description
1 polymer ?
#
loop_
_entity_poly.entity_id
_entity_poly.type
_entity_poly.pdbx_seq_one_letter_code
_entity_poly.pdbx_strand_id
1 'polypeptide(L)'
;MSPEEIATRKVGDAVHLRFAHLGEVFRERAVRLRQLAAGHAMRDYLVFVADVSDAQHHVLNAPRSVGLPTQEFLGEAARQGLSALAFPRWALNHEWQQDLQELLAQLKPRAQGPVLGVIESLQQHSRDDLQLQADRLLSGIMLGL
;
A
#
# COMPACT_ATOMS: atom_id res chain seq x y z
N MET A 1 -37.96 10.25 -28.62
CA MET A 1 -36.54 10.48 -28.30
C MET A 1 -35.76 10.45 -29.58
N SER A 2 -35.06 11.53 -29.91
CA SER A 2 -34.29 11.65 -31.15
C SER A 2 -32.84 11.19 -30.94
N PRO A 3 -32.12 10.77 -32.00
CA PRO A 3 -30.69 10.46 -31.94
C PRO A 3 -29.83 11.63 -31.42
N GLU A 4 -30.28 12.88 -31.61
CA GLU A 4 -29.57 14.08 -31.15
C GLU A 4 -29.64 14.26 -29.62
N GLU A 5 -30.72 13.80 -28.96
CA GLU A 5 -30.84 13.81 -27.49
C GLU A 5 -29.86 12.83 -26.81
N ILE A 6 -29.44 11.78 -27.52
CA ILE A 6 -28.43 10.82 -27.04
C ILE A 6 -27.02 11.43 -27.13
N ALA A 7 -26.74 12.22 -28.16
CA ALA A 7 -25.44 12.87 -28.37
C ALA A 7 -25.18 14.04 -27.41
N THR A 8 -26.23 14.73 -26.95
CA THR A 8 -26.13 15.83 -25.96
C THR A 8 -26.18 15.37 -24.51
N ARG A 9 -26.49 14.09 -24.26
CA ARG A 9 -26.35 13.52 -22.93
C ARG A 9 -24.87 13.38 -22.64
N LYS A 10 -24.29 14.35 -21.93
CA LYS A 10 -23.03 14.15 -21.20
C LYS A 10 -23.13 12.79 -20.54
N VAL A 11 -22.29 11.86 -20.99
CA VAL A 11 -22.14 10.53 -20.41
C VAL A 11 -22.18 10.69 -18.90
N GLY A 12 -23.18 10.05 -18.29
CA GLY A 12 -23.55 10.24 -16.89
C GLY A 12 -22.37 10.08 -15.96
N ASP A 13 -22.41 10.86 -14.87
CA ASP A 13 -21.60 10.75 -13.66
C ASP A 13 -20.14 10.36 -13.89
N ALA A 14 -19.30 11.38 -13.99
CA ALA A 14 -17.86 11.25 -13.78
C ALA A 14 -17.61 10.30 -12.60
N VAL A 15 -16.93 9.18 -12.85
CA VAL A 15 -16.50 8.25 -11.81
C VAL A 15 -15.85 9.08 -10.70
N HIS A 16 -16.52 9.19 -9.57
CA HIS A 16 -16.04 10.01 -8.47
C HIS A 16 -14.93 9.22 -7.80
N LEU A 17 -13.71 9.37 -8.32
CA LEU A 17 -12.52 8.77 -7.73
C LEU A 17 -12.29 9.45 -6.39
N ARG A 18 -12.46 8.68 -5.30
CA ARG A 18 -12.07 9.11 -3.97
C ARG A 18 -10.60 8.78 -3.77
N PHE A 19 -9.74 9.78 -3.93
CA PHE A 19 -8.33 9.65 -3.59
C PHE A 19 -8.14 9.60 -2.06
N ALA A 20 -7.10 8.92 -1.61
CA ALA A 20 -6.70 8.96 -0.22
C ALA A 20 -6.12 10.33 0.13
N HIS A 21 -6.46 10.87 1.30
CA HIS A 21 -5.80 12.03 1.86
C HIS A 21 -4.46 11.59 2.47
N LEU A 22 -3.35 11.78 1.74
CA LEU A 22 -2.04 11.24 2.11
C LEU A 22 -1.57 11.70 3.51
N GLY A 23 -1.89 12.94 3.89
CA GLY A 23 -1.60 13.47 5.23
C GLY A 23 -2.42 12.88 6.37
N GLU A 24 -3.43 12.04 6.08
CA GLU A 24 -4.38 11.57 7.09
C GLU A 24 -4.62 10.06 7.06
N VAL A 25 -4.57 9.42 5.89
CA VAL A 25 -5.05 8.04 5.68
C VAL A 25 -4.48 7.01 6.68
N PHE A 26 -3.19 7.08 7.00
CA PHE A 26 -2.55 6.16 7.93
C PHE A 26 -2.66 6.63 9.39
N ARG A 27 -2.63 7.94 9.63
CA ARG A 27 -2.81 8.55 10.95
C ARG A 27 -4.20 8.26 11.50
N GLU A 28 -5.24 8.46 10.70
CA GLU A 28 -6.63 8.16 11.06
C GLU A 28 -6.82 6.66 11.33
N ARG A 29 -6.17 5.80 10.52
CA ARG A 29 -6.20 4.35 10.71
C ARG A 29 -5.59 3.95 12.06
N ALA A 30 -4.44 4.50 12.42
CA ALA A 30 -3.80 4.22 13.70
C ALA A 30 -4.68 4.64 14.89
N VAL A 31 -5.28 5.84 14.83
CA VAL A 31 -6.24 6.32 15.84
C VAL A 31 -7.43 5.37 15.95
N ARG A 32 -8.02 4.98 14.81
CA ARG A 32 -9.17 4.09 14.78
C ARG A 32 -8.86 2.71 15.36
N LEU A 33 -7.69 2.15 15.06
CA LEU A 33 -7.26 0.86 15.59
C LEU A 33 -7.10 0.90 17.12
N ARG A 34 -6.55 1.99 17.68
CA ARG A 34 -6.46 2.17 19.14
C ARG A 34 -7.82 2.32 19.82
N GLN A 35 -8.76 3.02 19.17
CA GLN A 35 -10.14 3.09 19.66
C GLN A 35 -10.81 1.70 19.68
N LEU A 36 -10.61 0.90 18.62
CA LEU A 36 -11.14 -0.46 18.54
C LEU A 36 -10.46 -1.41 19.53
N ALA A 37 -9.22 -1.15 19.91
CA ALA A 37 -8.49 -1.98 20.87
C ALA A 37 -9.04 -1.87 22.30
N ALA A 38 -9.72 -0.77 22.65
CA ALA A 38 -10.27 -0.55 23.98
C ALA A 38 -11.35 -1.60 24.32
N GLY A 39 -11.08 -2.45 25.31
CA GLY A 39 -11.99 -3.52 25.73
C GLY A 39 -12.07 -4.71 24.78
N HIS A 40 -11.19 -4.80 23.77
CA HIS A 40 -11.20 -5.88 22.78
C HIS A 40 -10.28 -7.04 23.17
N ALA A 41 -10.71 -8.29 22.92
CA ALA A 41 -9.92 -9.48 23.23
C ALA A 41 -8.56 -9.52 22.49
N MET A 42 -8.49 -8.94 21.29
CA MET A 42 -7.26 -8.81 20.49
C MET A 42 -6.59 -7.44 20.66
N ARG A 43 -6.71 -6.80 21.83
CA ARG A 43 -6.18 -5.46 22.09
C ARG A 43 -4.73 -5.31 21.62
N ASP A 44 -3.84 -6.20 22.03
CA ASP A 44 -2.41 -6.06 21.78
C ASP A 44 -2.07 -6.17 20.29
N TYR A 45 -2.78 -7.03 19.56
CA TYR A 45 -2.68 -7.11 18.10
C TYR A 45 -3.14 -5.81 17.44
N LEU A 46 -4.29 -5.26 17.84
CA LEU A 46 -4.80 -4.01 17.27
C LEU A 46 -3.89 -2.81 17.58
N VAL A 47 -3.30 -2.77 18.77
CA VAL A 47 -2.29 -1.77 19.15
C VAL A 47 -1.04 -1.93 18.28
N PHE A 48 -0.56 -3.16 18.07
CA PHE A 48 0.57 -3.41 17.19
C PHE A 48 0.30 -2.95 15.75
N VAL A 49 -0.87 -3.26 15.17
CA VAL A 49 -1.23 -2.81 13.81
C VAL A 49 -1.41 -1.28 13.76
N ALA A 50 -1.82 -0.64 14.86
CA ALA A 50 -1.84 0.81 14.97
C ALA A 50 -0.43 1.40 14.89
N ASP A 51 0.55 0.78 15.55
CA ASP A 51 1.96 1.20 15.50
C ASP A 51 2.56 1.01 14.10
N VAL A 52 2.19 -0.08 13.39
CA VAL A 52 2.52 -0.27 11.97
C VAL A 52 1.91 0.85 11.12
N SER A 53 0.66 1.23 11.39
CA SER A 53 0.00 2.31 10.65
C SER A 53 0.66 3.67 10.91
N ASP A 54 1.12 3.95 12.14
CA ASP A 54 1.90 5.17 12.41
C ASP A 54 3.25 5.16 11.69
N ALA A 55 3.94 4.02 11.64
CA ALA A 55 5.18 3.89 10.87
C ALA A 55 4.94 4.10 9.36
N GLN A 56 3.84 3.57 8.82
CA GLN A 56 3.42 3.83 7.43
C GLN A 56 3.15 5.31 7.19
N HIS A 57 2.51 6.01 8.14
CA HIS A 57 2.30 7.45 8.03
C HIS A 57 3.62 8.21 8.00
N HIS A 58 4.60 7.84 8.82
CA HIS A 58 5.93 8.43 8.80
C HIS A 58 6.61 8.23 7.44
N VAL A 59 6.68 6.99 6.96
CA VAL A 59 7.34 6.64 5.70
C VAL A 59 6.67 7.30 4.49
N LEU A 60 5.33 7.38 4.46
CA LEU A 60 4.61 8.06 3.38
C LEU A 60 4.97 9.55 3.26
N ASN A 61 5.32 10.20 4.37
CA ASN A 61 5.71 11.61 4.36
C ASN A 61 7.21 11.82 4.06
N ALA A 62 8.00 10.74 3.94
CA ALA A 62 9.39 10.84 3.54
C ALA A 62 9.49 11.17 2.04
N PRO A 63 10.39 12.08 1.63
CA PRO A 63 10.57 12.39 0.22
C PRO A 63 11.14 11.17 -0.52
N ARG A 64 10.37 10.62 -1.47
CA ARG A 64 10.77 9.53 -2.36
C ARG A 64 10.73 9.97 -3.81
N SER A 65 11.80 9.68 -4.54
CA SER A 65 11.76 9.70 -6.00
C SER A 65 11.23 8.36 -6.46
N VAL A 66 10.05 8.33 -7.09
CA VAL A 66 9.46 7.09 -7.62
C VAL A 66 9.29 7.21 -9.13
N GLY A 67 9.62 6.14 -9.85
CA GLY A 67 9.29 6.03 -11.27
C GLY A 67 7.78 6.09 -11.48
N LEU A 68 7.32 7.00 -12.33
CA LEU A 68 5.92 7.11 -12.73
C LEU A 68 5.69 6.40 -14.09
N PRO A 69 4.51 5.82 -14.32
CA PRO A 69 4.16 5.26 -15.61
C PRO A 69 4.13 6.35 -16.68
N THR A 70 4.56 6.01 -17.90
CA THR A 70 4.49 6.92 -19.03
C THR A 70 3.04 7.10 -19.49
N GLN A 71 2.78 8.19 -20.21
CA GLN A 71 1.45 8.44 -20.78
C GLN A 71 1.05 7.38 -21.79
N GLU A 72 2.01 6.83 -22.55
CA GLU A 72 1.78 5.74 -23.50
C GLU A 72 1.29 4.48 -22.77
N PHE A 73 1.92 4.12 -21.65
CA PHE A 73 1.53 2.97 -20.84
C PHE A 73 0.12 3.13 -20.26
N LEU A 74 -0.19 4.32 -19.72
CA LEU A 74 -1.53 4.63 -19.19
C LEU A 74 -2.59 4.59 -20.30
N GLY A 75 -2.27 5.15 -21.47
CA GLY A 75 -3.15 5.15 -22.64
C GLY A 75 -3.45 3.74 -23.16
N GLU A 76 -2.47 2.85 -23.16
CA GLU A 76 -2.67 1.45 -23.56
C GLU A 76 -3.56 0.70 -22.58
N ALA A 77 -3.32 0.84 -21.27
CA ALA A 77 -4.17 0.22 -20.25
C ALA A 77 -5.63 0.73 -20.35
N ALA A 78 -5.82 2.02 -20.58
CA ALA A 78 -7.14 2.63 -20.75
C ALA A 78 -7.87 2.08 -21.99
N ARG A 79 -7.20 1.95 -23.14
CA ARG A 79 -7.79 1.36 -24.36
C ARG A 79 -8.27 -0.07 -24.16
N GLN A 80 -7.56 -0.83 -23.33
CA GLN A 80 -7.94 -2.21 -23.00
C GLN A 80 -8.96 -2.31 -21.86
N GLY A 81 -9.34 -1.20 -21.22
CA GLY A 81 -10.24 -1.19 -20.06
C GLY A 81 -9.63 -1.83 -18.81
N LEU A 82 -8.29 -1.78 -18.67
CA LEU A 82 -7.56 -2.45 -17.60
C LEU A 82 -7.06 -1.44 -16.55
N SER A 83 -6.92 -1.90 -15.30
CA SER A 83 -6.25 -1.13 -14.26
C SER A 83 -4.75 -1.04 -14.56
N ALA A 84 -4.28 0.17 -14.85
CA ALA A 84 -2.90 0.41 -15.26
C ALA A 84 -1.90 0.05 -14.14
N LEU A 85 -2.24 0.38 -12.89
CA LEU A 85 -1.37 0.20 -11.72
C LEU A 85 -1.58 -1.15 -11.01
N ALA A 86 -2.38 -2.05 -11.58
CA ALA A 86 -2.57 -3.36 -10.99
C ALA A 86 -1.32 -4.24 -11.21
N PHE A 87 -0.91 -4.96 -10.17
CA PHE A 87 0.07 -6.03 -10.29
C PHE A 87 -0.51 -7.19 -11.13
N PRO A 88 0.27 -7.88 -12.00
CA PRO A 88 1.70 -7.67 -12.28
C PRO A 88 1.99 -6.67 -13.41
N ARG A 89 0.98 -5.98 -13.96
CA ARG A 89 1.17 -5.06 -15.10
C ARG A 89 2.08 -3.90 -14.75
N TRP A 90 1.87 -3.30 -13.57
CA TRP A 90 2.81 -2.34 -13.00
C TRP A 90 3.59 -3.05 -11.89
N ALA A 91 4.79 -3.51 -12.21
CA ALA A 91 5.65 -4.20 -11.27
C ALA A 91 6.12 -3.25 -10.15
N LEU A 92 6.44 -3.82 -9.00
CA LEU A 92 7.02 -3.08 -7.90
C LEU A 92 8.43 -2.59 -8.29
N ASN A 93 8.65 -1.27 -8.22
CA ASN A 93 9.99 -0.69 -8.42
C ASN A 93 10.80 -0.78 -7.12
N HIS A 94 12.11 -0.95 -7.20
CA HIS A 94 13.01 -1.17 -6.04
C HIS A 94 12.89 -0.18 -4.86
N GLU A 95 12.32 1.02 -5.06
CA GLU A 95 12.14 2.05 -4.04
C GLU A 95 11.27 1.59 -2.86
N TRP A 96 10.32 0.67 -3.07
CA TRP A 96 9.50 0.12 -1.99
C TRP A 96 10.36 -0.59 -0.93
N GLN A 97 11.51 -1.14 -1.32
CA GLN A 97 12.40 -1.82 -0.39
C GLN A 97 13.02 -0.84 0.61
N GLN A 98 13.24 0.41 0.18
CA GLN A 98 13.69 1.47 1.09
C GLN A 98 12.59 1.82 2.10
N ASP A 99 11.33 1.88 1.65
CA ASP A 99 10.16 2.09 2.52
C ASP A 99 10.03 0.98 3.55
N LEU A 100 10.25 -0.27 3.14
CA LEU A 100 10.26 -1.40 4.05
C LEU A 100 11.34 -1.25 5.14
N GLN A 101 12.58 -0.92 4.76
CA GLN A 101 13.67 -0.76 5.72
C GLN A 101 13.39 0.36 6.73
N GLU A 102 12.81 1.47 6.28
CA GLU A 102 12.46 2.60 7.14
C GLU A 102 11.30 2.25 8.09
N LEU A 103 10.29 1.54 7.59
CA LEU A 103 9.19 1.01 8.40
C LEU A 103 9.71 0.07 9.49
N LEU A 104 10.59 -0.87 9.12
CA LEU A 104 11.20 -1.82 10.07
C LEU A 104 12.05 -1.09 11.13
N ALA A 105 12.81 -0.07 10.74
CA ALA A 105 13.60 0.75 11.66
C ALA A 105 12.72 1.51 12.66
N GLN A 106 11.55 2.01 12.24
CA GLN A 106 10.58 2.69 13.10
C GLN A 106 9.92 1.74 14.12
N LEU A 107 9.68 0.48 13.74
CA LEU A 107 9.04 -0.51 14.61
C LEU A 107 10.01 -1.18 15.58
N LYS A 108 11.27 -1.37 15.19
CA LYS A 108 12.28 -2.12 15.95
C LYS A 108 12.41 -1.70 17.42
N PRO A 109 12.43 -0.40 17.80
CA PRO A 109 12.59 0.01 19.20
C PRO A 109 11.49 -0.47 20.15
N ARG A 110 10.31 -0.81 19.61
CA ARG A 110 9.15 -1.28 20.40
C ARG A 110 8.91 -2.79 20.23
N ALA A 111 9.63 -3.44 19.33
CA ALA A 111 9.46 -4.85 19.03
C ALA A 111 10.09 -5.74 20.11
N GLN A 112 9.43 -6.86 20.41
CA GLN A 112 9.89 -7.83 21.39
C GLN A 112 9.61 -9.26 20.90
N GLY A 113 10.35 -10.23 21.45
CA GLY A 113 10.13 -11.65 21.20
C GLY A 113 10.14 -11.99 19.70
N PRO A 114 9.18 -12.79 19.20
CA PRO A 114 9.13 -13.21 17.80
C PRO A 114 9.08 -12.06 16.80
N VAL A 115 8.44 -10.94 17.14
CA VAL A 115 8.33 -9.77 16.24
C VAL A 115 9.70 -9.15 15.98
N LEU A 116 10.55 -9.05 17.03
CA LEU A 116 11.90 -8.54 16.87
C LEU A 116 12.72 -9.47 15.94
N GLY A 117 12.61 -10.78 16.12
CA GLY A 117 13.28 -11.76 15.26
C GLY A 117 12.84 -11.67 13.80
N VAL A 118 11.55 -11.45 13.53
CA VAL A 118 11.05 -11.23 12.16
C VAL A 118 11.57 -9.93 11.58
N ILE A 119 11.57 -8.83 12.34
CA ILE A 119 12.12 -7.55 11.88
C ILE A 119 13.60 -7.70 11.53
N GLU A 120 14.39 -8.33 12.40
CA GLU A 120 15.81 -8.57 12.16
C GLU A 120 16.04 -9.45 10.94
N SER A 121 15.25 -10.53 10.80
CA SER A 121 15.30 -11.38 9.62
C SER A 121 15.03 -10.59 8.33
N LEU A 122 13.96 -9.81 8.26
CA LEU A 122 13.62 -8.99 7.08
C LEU A 122 14.67 -7.93 6.77
N GLN A 123 15.32 -7.35 7.79
CA GLN A 123 16.44 -6.41 7.60
C GLN A 123 17.69 -7.07 6.99
N GLN A 124 17.88 -8.38 7.17
CA GLN A 124 19.02 -9.13 6.65
C GLN A 124 18.76 -9.81 5.29
N HIS A 125 17.51 -9.85 4.81
CA HIS A 125 17.20 -10.45 3.52
C HIS A 125 17.86 -9.67 2.37
N SER A 126 18.25 -10.41 1.33
CA SER A 126 18.72 -9.79 0.11
C SER A 126 17.57 -9.06 -0.60
N ARG A 127 17.92 -8.08 -1.45
CA ARG A 127 16.93 -7.35 -2.25
C ARG A 127 16.13 -8.26 -3.17
N ASP A 128 16.78 -9.28 -3.72
CA ASP A 128 16.15 -10.22 -4.65
C ASP A 128 15.20 -11.16 -3.91
N ASP A 129 15.56 -11.63 -2.71
CA ASP A 129 14.68 -12.45 -1.88
C ASP A 129 13.44 -11.67 -1.45
N LEU A 130 13.61 -10.40 -1.04
CA LEU A 130 12.48 -9.52 -0.70
C LEU A 130 11.57 -9.27 -1.90
N GLN A 131 12.13 -9.09 -3.10
CA GLN A 131 11.34 -8.93 -4.32
C GLN A 131 10.55 -10.20 -4.63
N LEU A 132 11.16 -11.38 -4.52
CA LEU A 132 10.48 -12.66 -4.74
C LEU A 132 9.32 -12.87 -3.75
N GLN A 133 9.52 -12.53 -2.47
CA GLN A 133 8.46 -12.60 -1.46
C GLN A 133 7.33 -11.62 -1.77
N ALA A 134 7.64 -10.38 -2.18
CA ALA A 134 6.64 -9.38 -2.52
C ALA A 134 5.81 -9.79 -3.74
N ASP A 135 6.44 -10.33 -4.79
CA ASP A 135 5.75 -10.82 -6.00
C ASP A 135 4.81 -11.99 -5.67
N ARG A 136 5.24 -12.91 -4.80
CA ARG A 136 4.41 -14.01 -4.30
C ARG A 136 3.20 -13.48 -3.54
N LEU A 137 3.43 -12.58 -2.58
CA LEU A 137 2.38 -11.99 -1.76
C LEU A 137 1.33 -11.26 -2.61
N LEU A 138 1.78 -10.42 -3.56
CA LEU A 138 0.88 -9.68 -4.44
C LEU A 138 0.15 -10.56 -5.47
N SER A 139 0.69 -11.73 -5.77
CA SER A 139 0.02 -12.77 -6.58
C SER A 139 -0.93 -13.66 -5.77
N GLY A 140 -1.06 -13.44 -4.45
CA GLY A 140 -1.88 -14.26 -3.56
C GLY A 140 -1.23 -15.60 -3.16
N ILE A 141 0.08 -15.75 -3.36
CA ILE A 141 0.85 -16.93 -2.97
C ILE A 141 1.42 -16.69 -1.57
N MET A 142 0.87 -17.40 -0.57
CA MET A 142 1.26 -17.26 0.84
C MET A 142 2.31 -18.29 1.31
N LEU A 143 2.69 -19.23 0.43
CA LEU A 143 3.65 -20.29 0.74
C LEU A 143 5.08 -19.81 0.53
N GLY A 144 5.93 -19.99 1.54
CA GLY A 144 7.36 -19.65 1.46
C GLY A 144 7.63 -18.15 1.40
N LEU A 145 6.81 -17.37 2.12
CA LEU A 145 7.10 -15.99 2.51
C LEU A 145 8.01 -15.98 3.75
#